data_AF-A0A8K0SFU4-F1
#
_entry.id   AF-A0A8K0SFU4-F1
#
_cell.length_a   1.000
_cell.length_b   1.000
_cell.length_c   1.000
_cell.angle_alpha   90.00
_cell.angle_beta   90.00
_cell.angle_gamma   90.00
#
_symmetry.space_group_name_H-M   'P 1'
#
loop_
_entity.id
_entity.type
_entity.pdbx_description
1 polymer ?
#
loop_
_entity_poly.entity_id
_entity_poly.type
_entity_poly.pdbx_seq_one_letter_code
_entity_poly.pdbx_strand_id
1 'polypeptide(L)'
;MKKSRAILDALEATGFHYWYVLVEYNQDIISKIEELQKDYNRITFIVICGDFDQAFPIARELAHGRTAALISLGSTCTNAERNVLGNRFGTWGSIASGAILSQHSPPKDDWHKHYHSPEMMKFIFDAFKRADKIIGKTLFSDSIPLPCRHTPTSHAYRFRLNNGEIIEVFPSIKSNDAAILDPSIHKPMVFSEALGAESTTMKLFIFDNPHVREE
;
A
#
# COMPACT_ATOMS: atom_id res chain seq x y z
N MET A 1 12.43 4.62 8.20
CA MET A 1 12.44 6.09 8.43
C MET A 1 13.46 6.85 7.58
N LYS A 2 14.72 6.41 7.40
CA LYS A 2 15.72 7.18 6.61
C LYS A 2 15.28 7.56 5.18
N LYS A 3 14.55 6.68 4.47
CA LYS A 3 14.13 6.92 3.07
C LYS A 3 12.96 7.90 2.94
N SER A 4 12.00 7.89 3.87
CA SER A 4 10.87 8.83 3.87
C SER A 4 11.33 10.24 4.24
N ARG A 5 12.34 10.39 5.11
CA ARG A 5 12.94 11.69 5.44
C ARG A 5 13.50 12.40 4.21
N ALA A 6 14.18 11.70 3.30
CA ALA A 6 14.73 12.33 2.10
C ALA A 6 13.67 13.04 1.24
N ILE A 7 12.45 12.50 1.15
CA ILE A 7 11.33 13.15 0.44
C ILE A 7 10.87 14.39 1.20
N LEU A 8 10.70 14.28 2.53
CA LEU A 8 10.27 15.40 3.38
C LEU A 8 11.31 16.52 3.40
N ASP A 9 12.60 16.19 3.48
CA ASP A 9 13.71 17.15 3.44
C ASP A 9 13.72 17.91 2.10
N ALA A 10 13.49 17.19 0.99
CA ALA A 10 13.40 17.80 -0.33
C ALA A 10 12.19 18.74 -0.46
N LEU A 11 11.02 18.35 0.09
CA LEU A 11 9.82 19.18 0.10
C LEU A 11 10.01 20.44 0.97
N GLU A 12 10.53 20.30 2.18
CA GLU A 12 10.83 21.42 3.09
C GLU A 12 11.79 22.43 2.44
N ALA A 13 12.80 21.94 1.71
CA ALA A 13 13.80 22.77 1.04
C ALA A 13 13.23 23.63 -0.11
N THR A 14 12.06 23.29 -0.67
CA THR A 14 11.43 24.11 -1.71
C THR A 14 10.90 25.45 -1.20
N GLY A 15 10.69 25.57 0.11
CA GLY A 15 10.07 26.75 0.73
C GLY A 15 8.55 26.84 0.58
N PHE A 16 7.87 25.90 -0.06
CA PHE A 16 6.40 25.86 -0.07
C PHE A 16 5.83 25.13 1.14
N HIS A 17 4.57 25.40 1.46
CA HIS A 17 3.84 24.65 2.47
C HIS A 17 3.21 23.39 1.86
N TYR A 18 3.43 22.24 2.49
CA TYR A 18 2.91 20.95 2.06
C TYR A 18 2.08 20.29 3.14
N TRP A 19 1.12 19.46 2.71
CA TRP A 19 0.45 18.52 3.58
C TRP A 19 0.97 17.11 3.32
N TYR A 20 1.44 16.45 4.36
CA TYR A 20 1.78 15.03 4.33
C TYR A 20 0.66 14.25 5.01
N VAL A 21 -0.15 13.55 4.20
CA VAL A 21 -1.28 12.77 4.69
C VAL A 21 -0.88 11.29 4.76
N LEU A 22 -0.84 10.73 5.97
CA LEU A 22 -0.59 9.32 6.23
C LEU A 22 -1.91 8.58 6.47
N VAL A 23 -2.11 7.45 5.79
CA VAL A 23 -3.20 6.51 6.06
C VAL A 23 -2.61 5.27 6.74
N GLU A 24 -2.97 5.03 8.01
CA GLU A 24 -2.33 3.99 8.83
C GLU A 24 -3.22 3.57 10.03
N TYR A 25 -3.15 2.31 10.46
CA TYR A 25 -3.84 1.81 11.66
C TYR A 25 -2.90 1.57 12.84
N ASN A 26 -1.60 1.45 12.59
CA ASN A 26 -0.62 1.16 13.61
C ASN A 26 -0.29 2.38 14.47
N GLN A 27 -0.75 2.37 15.73
CA GLN A 27 -0.53 3.45 16.70
C GLN A 27 0.95 3.76 16.96
N ASP A 28 1.84 2.76 16.85
CA ASP A 28 3.28 2.97 17.01
C ASP A 28 3.89 3.76 15.84
N ILE A 29 3.24 3.75 14.68
CA ILE A 29 3.62 4.57 13.52
C ILE A 29 3.02 5.96 13.66
N ILE A 30 1.76 6.04 14.09
CA ILE A 30 1.05 7.32 14.29
C ILE A 30 1.79 8.20 15.30
N SER A 31 2.17 7.66 16.46
CA SER A 31 2.94 8.39 17.48
C SER A 31 4.28 8.94 16.96
N LYS A 32 4.95 8.23 16.04
CA LYS A 32 6.20 8.70 15.41
C LYS A 32 5.99 9.86 14.45
N ILE A 33 4.80 10.02 13.88
CA ILE A 33 4.48 11.18 13.03
C ILE A 33 4.41 12.47 13.86
N GLU A 34 3.86 12.39 15.07
CA GLU A 34 3.82 13.53 16.00
C GLU A 34 5.23 13.98 16.42
N GLU A 35 6.14 13.03 16.61
CA GLU A 35 7.56 13.35 16.82
C GLU A 35 8.19 14.00 15.59
N LEU A 36 7.91 13.45 14.40
CA LEU A 36 8.46 13.93 13.13
C LEU A 36 8.00 15.36 12.79
N GLN A 37 6.78 15.75 13.18
CA GLN A 37 6.27 17.11 12.99
C GLN A 37 7.18 18.19 13.57
N LYS A 38 7.98 17.88 14.61
CA LYS A 38 8.92 18.81 15.24
C LYS A 38 10.12 19.16 14.35
N ASP A 39 10.42 18.30 13.37
CA ASP A 39 11.59 18.45 12.49
C ASP A 39 11.27 19.30 11.24
N TYR A 40 9.99 19.58 10.95
CA TYR A 40 9.56 20.25 9.70
C TYR A 40 8.59 21.38 9.98
N ASN A 41 8.91 22.59 9.53
CA ASN A 41 8.10 23.79 9.77
C ASN A 41 7.12 24.09 8.63
N ARG A 42 7.41 23.61 7.42
CA ARG A 42 6.58 23.84 6.23
C ARG A 42 5.73 22.64 5.84
N ILE A 43 5.89 21.51 6.54
CA ILE A 43 5.08 20.31 6.33
C ILE A 43 4.09 20.15 7.47
N THR A 44 2.80 20.18 7.14
CA THR A 44 1.72 19.79 8.05
C THR A 44 1.47 18.29 7.93
N PHE A 45 1.62 17.55 9.02
CA PHE A 45 1.34 16.12 9.05
C PHE A 45 -0.10 15.87 9.46
N ILE A 46 -0.81 15.06 8.66
CA ILE A 46 -2.20 14.66 8.89
C ILE A 46 -2.24 13.14 8.90
N VAL A 47 -2.84 12.55 9.94
CA VAL A 47 -3.00 11.10 10.04
C VAL A 47 -4.48 10.75 9.91
N ILE A 48 -4.79 9.87 8.97
CA ILE A 48 -6.10 9.25 8.81
C ILE A 48 -5.99 7.81 9.31
N CYS A 49 -6.64 7.52 10.44
CA CYS A 49 -6.69 6.16 10.98
C CYS A 49 -7.71 5.33 10.20
N GLY A 50 -7.25 4.53 9.25
CA GLY A 50 -8.13 3.88 8.28
C GLY A 50 -7.36 3.06 7.24
N ASP A 51 -8.12 2.37 6.40
CA ASP A 51 -7.63 1.69 5.21
C ASP A 51 -7.74 2.66 4.03
N PHE A 52 -7.25 2.25 2.88
CA PHE A 52 -7.30 3.09 1.69
C PHE A 52 -8.74 3.51 1.35
N ASP A 53 -9.70 2.58 1.46
CA ASP A 53 -11.08 2.82 1.05
C ASP A 53 -11.78 3.80 2.00
N GLN A 54 -11.54 3.66 3.31
CA GLN A 54 -12.02 4.56 4.36
C GLN A 54 -11.37 5.95 4.28
N ALA A 55 -10.12 6.04 3.81
CA ALA A 55 -9.41 7.30 3.70
C ALA A 55 -9.83 8.14 2.48
N PHE A 56 -10.39 7.54 1.44
CA PHE A 56 -10.65 8.25 0.18
C PHE A 56 -11.60 9.46 0.30
N PRO A 57 -12.73 9.40 1.02
CA PRO A 57 -13.59 10.57 1.17
C PRO A 57 -12.84 11.75 1.80
N ILE A 58 -12.02 11.49 2.82
CA ILE A 58 -11.23 12.53 3.51
C ILE A 58 -10.11 13.04 2.60
N ALA A 59 -9.41 12.14 1.90
CA ALA A 59 -8.36 12.51 0.96
C ALA A 59 -8.88 13.40 -0.17
N ARG A 60 -10.10 13.15 -0.67
CA ARG A 60 -10.77 14.00 -1.66
C ARG A 60 -10.98 15.42 -1.14
N GLU A 61 -11.53 15.57 0.06
CA GLU A 61 -11.74 16.88 0.67
C GLU A 61 -10.42 17.63 0.91
N LEU A 62 -9.38 16.92 1.38
CA LEU A 62 -8.06 17.52 1.58
C LEU A 62 -7.41 17.96 0.26
N ALA A 63 -7.60 17.20 -0.82
CA ALA A 63 -7.04 17.49 -2.13
C ALA A 63 -7.82 18.57 -2.91
N HIS A 64 -9.06 18.89 -2.52
CA HIS A 64 -9.89 19.85 -3.24
C HIS A 64 -9.21 21.23 -3.36
N GLY A 65 -9.06 21.70 -4.61
CA GLY A 65 -8.36 22.95 -4.95
C GLY A 65 -6.84 22.91 -4.73
N ARG A 66 -6.23 21.72 -4.61
CA ARG A 66 -4.79 21.55 -4.36
C ARG A 66 -4.17 20.54 -5.32
N THR A 67 -2.90 20.74 -5.66
CA THR A 67 -2.10 19.73 -6.34
C THR A 67 -1.75 18.60 -5.36
N ALA A 68 -2.36 17.44 -5.56
CA ALA A 68 -2.10 16.24 -4.75
C ALA A 68 -1.41 15.14 -5.58
N ALA A 69 -0.55 14.38 -4.93
CA ALA A 69 0.04 13.14 -5.45
C ALA A 69 -0.21 12.00 -4.47
N LEU A 70 -0.72 10.87 -4.96
CA LEU A 70 -0.94 9.68 -4.14
C LEU A 70 0.24 8.72 -4.24
N ILE A 71 0.74 8.24 -3.10
CA ILE A 71 1.93 7.42 -3.03
C ILE A 71 1.61 6.11 -2.31
N SER A 72 1.83 4.96 -2.97
CA SER A 72 1.80 3.66 -2.32
C SER A 72 3.08 2.88 -2.62
N LEU A 73 3.80 2.54 -1.57
CA LEU A 73 5.04 1.77 -1.63
C LEU A 73 4.85 0.35 -1.08
N GLY A 74 5.81 -0.54 -1.31
CA GLY A 74 5.79 -1.92 -0.85
C GLY A 74 4.95 -2.89 -1.69
N SER A 75 4.46 -2.48 -2.87
CA SER A 75 3.57 -3.29 -3.72
C SER A 75 2.18 -3.54 -3.12
N THR A 76 1.79 -2.80 -2.09
CA THR A 76 0.51 -3.01 -1.38
C THR A 76 -0.71 -2.61 -2.21
N CYS A 77 -0.69 -1.43 -2.84
CA CYS A 77 -1.81 -0.99 -3.70
C CYS A 77 -1.97 -1.86 -4.94
N THR A 78 -0.86 -2.36 -5.48
CA THR A 78 -0.81 -3.18 -6.70
C THR A 78 -1.03 -4.67 -6.45
N ASN A 79 -1.11 -5.07 -5.17
CA ASN A 79 -1.46 -6.39 -4.72
C ASN A 79 -3.00 -6.58 -4.76
N ALA A 80 -3.57 -6.58 -5.96
CA ALA A 80 -5.00 -6.82 -6.15
C ALA A 80 -5.29 -7.35 -7.55
N GLU A 81 -6.49 -7.90 -7.73
CA GLU A 81 -7.00 -8.29 -9.04
C GLU A 81 -7.21 -7.06 -9.95
N ARG A 82 -7.22 -7.29 -11.26
CA ARG A 82 -7.31 -6.24 -12.28
C ARG A 82 -8.49 -5.28 -12.12
N ASN A 83 -9.67 -5.80 -11.80
CA ASN A 83 -10.88 -4.99 -11.54
C ASN A 83 -10.72 -4.10 -10.30
N VAL A 84 -10.13 -4.62 -9.23
CA VAL A 84 -9.86 -3.87 -8.00
C VAL A 84 -8.81 -2.79 -8.26
N LEU A 85 -7.75 -3.11 -9.01
CA LEU A 85 -6.75 -2.12 -9.44
C LEU A 85 -7.41 -1.02 -10.28
N GLY A 86 -8.26 -1.38 -11.23
CA GLY A 86 -9.02 -0.42 -12.05
C GLY A 86 -9.85 0.55 -11.20
N ASN A 87 -10.58 0.02 -10.21
CA ASN A 87 -11.37 0.84 -9.31
C ASN A 87 -10.51 1.75 -8.42
N ARG A 88 -9.34 1.28 -7.96
CA ARG A 88 -8.40 2.08 -7.17
C ARG A 88 -7.84 3.23 -8.00
N PHE A 89 -7.39 2.98 -9.23
CA PHE A 89 -6.91 4.02 -10.14
C PHE A 89 -8.01 5.01 -10.53
N GLY A 90 -9.24 4.54 -10.79
CA GLY A 90 -10.38 5.42 -11.03
C GLY A 90 -10.65 6.34 -9.84
N THR A 91 -10.58 5.81 -8.62
CA THR A 91 -10.74 6.59 -7.38
C THR A 91 -9.60 7.58 -7.19
N TRP A 92 -8.35 7.14 -7.32
CA TRP A 92 -7.16 7.99 -7.23
C TRP A 92 -7.20 9.11 -8.26
N GLY A 93 -7.62 8.79 -9.48
CA GLY A 93 -7.75 9.74 -10.59
C GLY A 93 -8.89 10.75 -10.41
N SER A 94 -9.78 10.53 -9.45
CA SER A 94 -10.78 11.53 -9.05
C SER A 94 -10.27 12.48 -7.95
N ILE A 95 -9.08 12.26 -7.41
CA ILE A 95 -8.56 12.94 -6.22
C ILE A 95 -7.25 13.66 -6.52
N ALA A 96 -6.35 13.01 -7.26
CA ALA A 96 -4.96 13.44 -7.35
C ALA A 96 -4.53 13.76 -8.79
N SER A 97 -3.64 14.73 -8.89
CA SER A 97 -2.97 15.15 -10.13
C SER A 97 -1.89 14.15 -10.60
N GLY A 98 -1.52 13.20 -9.76
CA GLY A 98 -0.62 12.11 -10.10
C GLY A 98 -0.56 11.01 -9.04
N ALA A 99 0.08 9.89 -9.38
CA ALA A 99 0.27 8.74 -8.52
C ALA A 99 1.68 8.15 -8.67
N ILE A 100 2.24 7.68 -7.55
CA ILE A 100 3.52 6.97 -7.49
C ILE A 100 3.27 5.62 -6.82
N LEU A 101 3.52 4.54 -7.55
CA LEU A 101 3.28 3.18 -7.10
C LEU A 101 4.58 2.40 -7.14
N SER A 102 4.95 1.70 -6.07
CA SER A 102 5.97 0.67 -6.18
C SER A 102 5.33 -0.68 -6.47
N GLN A 103 5.88 -1.45 -7.40
CA GLN A 103 5.44 -2.80 -7.73
C GLN A 103 6.60 -3.79 -7.59
N HIS A 104 6.33 -4.92 -6.93
CA HIS A 104 7.22 -6.07 -6.94
C HIS A 104 6.88 -6.98 -8.11
N SER A 105 7.60 -6.84 -9.23
CA SER A 105 7.44 -7.69 -10.41
C SER A 105 7.74 -9.15 -10.06
N PRO A 106 7.13 -10.14 -10.76
CA PRO A 106 7.38 -11.55 -10.50
C PRO A 106 8.88 -11.88 -10.55
N PRO A 107 9.49 -12.31 -9.45
CA PRO A 107 10.90 -12.66 -9.42
C PRO A 107 11.14 -13.95 -10.22
N LYS A 108 12.36 -14.11 -10.74
CA LYS A 108 12.79 -15.31 -11.47
C LYS A 108 13.00 -16.53 -10.57
N ASP A 109 13.21 -16.30 -9.28
CA ASP A 109 13.46 -17.33 -8.27
C ASP A 109 12.16 -17.77 -7.57
N ASP A 110 12.22 -18.90 -6.87
CA ASP A 110 11.13 -19.37 -5.99
C ASP A 110 10.93 -18.43 -4.80
N TRP A 111 10.10 -17.41 -5.02
CA TRP A 111 9.79 -16.37 -4.06
C TRP A 111 8.78 -16.79 -3.01
N HIS A 112 8.06 -17.90 -3.25
CA HIS A 112 7.08 -18.44 -2.33
C HIS A 112 7.74 -18.74 -0.98
N LYS A 113 8.99 -19.21 -0.98
CA LYS A 113 9.74 -19.49 0.26
C LYS A 113 9.91 -18.27 1.18
N HIS A 114 9.90 -17.04 0.64
CA HIS A 114 10.02 -15.83 1.46
C HIS A 114 8.79 -15.58 2.35
N TYR A 115 7.64 -16.15 1.98
CA TYR A 115 6.42 -16.10 2.79
C TYR A 115 6.46 -17.08 3.97
N HIS A 116 7.46 -17.97 4.01
CA HIS A 116 7.59 -18.99 5.06
C HIS A 116 8.80 -18.76 5.97
N SER A 117 9.37 -17.54 5.97
CA SER A 117 10.43 -17.22 6.91
C SER A 117 9.90 -17.27 8.36
N PRO A 118 10.74 -17.61 9.36
CA PRO A 118 10.33 -17.60 10.76
C PRO A 118 9.73 -16.25 11.21
N GLU A 119 10.30 -15.15 10.72
CA GLU A 119 9.83 -13.79 11.00
C GLU A 119 8.44 -13.53 10.41
N MET A 120 8.20 -13.98 9.18
CA MET A 120 6.90 -13.84 8.52
C MET A 120 5.82 -14.66 9.24
N MET A 121 6.14 -15.91 9.61
CA MET A 121 5.20 -16.75 10.36
C MET A 121 4.89 -16.15 11.72
N LYS A 122 5.90 -15.63 12.44
CA LYS A 122 5.69 -14.92 13.70
C LYS A 122 4.79 -13.70 13.52
N PHE A 123 5.01 -12.90 12.47
CA PHE A 123 4.18 -11.73 12.16
C PHE A 123 2.70 -12.11 11.97
N ILE A 124 2.42 -13.21 11.26
CA ILE A 124 1.06 -13.71 11.03
C ILE A 124 0.41 -14.20 12.32
N PHE A 125 1.11 -15.02 13.11
CA PHE A 125 0.59 -15.49 14.40
C PHE A 125 0.33 -14.34 15.37
N ASP A 126 1.22 -13.33 15.40
CA ASP A 126 1.02 -12.12 16.21
C ASP A 126 -0.21 -11.32 15.72
N ALA A 127 -0.52 -11.32 14.42
CA ALA A 127 -1.75 -10.73 13.89
C ALA A 127 -3.01 -11.47 14.35
N PHE A 128 -3.00 -12.80 14.34
CA PHE A 128 -4.12 -13.61 14.83
C PHE A 128 -4.38 -13.45 16.33
N LYS A 129 -3.32 -13.43 17.14
CA LYS A 129 -3.44 -13.14 18.59
C LYS A 129 -4.06 -11.77 18.85
N ARG A 130 -3.72 -10.76 18.05
CA ARG A 130 -4.33 -9.43 18.15
C ARG A 130 -5.80 -9.45 17.73
N ALA A 131 -6.15 -10.15 16.65
CA ALA A 131 -7.54 -10.30 16.22
C ALA A 131 -8.41 -10.96 17.31
N ASP A 132 -7.91 -12.03 17.93
CA ASP A 132 -8.59 -12.70 19.06
C ASP A 132 -8.80 -11.76 20.25
N LYS A 133 -7.77 -10.98 20.61
CA LYS A 133 -7.87 -9.99 21.68
C LYS A 133 -8.94 -8.93 21.38
N ILE A 134 -9.03 -8.47 20.14
CA ILE A 134 -10.02 -7.46 19.71
C ILE A 134 -11.44 -8.02 19.77
N ILE A 135 -11.63 -9.27 19.33
CA ILE A 135 -12.94 -9.93 19.30
C ILE A 135 -13.35 -10.46 20.68
N GLY A 136 -12.40 -10.63 21.61
CA GLY A 136 -12.63 -11.19 22.93
C GLY A 136 -12.85 -12.71 22.93
N LYS A 137 -12.39 -13.42 21.90
CA LYS A 137 -12.51 -14.88 21.73
C LYS A 137 -11.27 -15.44 21.05
N THR A 138 -10.88 -16.66 21.41
CA THR A 138 -9.77 -17.38 20.76
C THR A 138 -10.27 -18.14 19.52
N LEU A 139 -10.31 -17.46 18.38
CA LEU A 139 -10.77 -18.03 17.11
C LEU A 139 -9.61 -18.27 16.13
N PHE A 140 -8.61 -17.40 16.14
CA PHE A 140 -7.54 -17.34 15.15
C PHE A 140 -6.16 -17.77 15.69
N SER A 141 -5.83 -17.52 16.97
CA SER A 141 -4.47 -17.72 17.49
C SER A 141 -4.04 -19.17 17.55
N ASP A 142 -4.99 -20.09 17.66
CA ASP A 142 -4.73 -21.54 17.67
C ASP A 142 -5.03 -22.17 16.30
N SER A 143 -5.17 -21.33 15.26
CA SER A 143 -5.47 -21.81 13.93
C SER A 143 -4.34 -22.70 13.39
N ILE A 144 -4.75 -23.77 12.72
CA ILE A 144 -3.83 -24.76 12.17
C ILE A 144 -3.40 -24.31 10.77
N PRO A 145 -2.10 -24.13 10.50
CA PRO A 145 -1.62 -23.79 9.16
C PRO A 145 -1.90 -24.94 8.19
N LEU A 146 -2.38 -24.60 7.00
CA LEU A 146 -2.63 -25.52 5.89
C LEU A 146 -1.68 -25.21 4.72
N PRO A 147 -1.53 -26.13 3.75
CA PRO A 147 -0.82 -25.82 2.52
C PRO A 147 -1.38 -24.56 1.85
N CYS A 148 -0.49 -23.61 1.56
CA CYS A 148 -0.85 -22.34 0.95
C CYS A 148 -1.42 -22.54 -0.45
N ARG A 149 -2.36 -21.68 -0.84
CA ARG A 149 -2.76 -21.55 -2.23
C ARG A 149 -1.76 -20.65 -2.93
N HIS A 150 -1.04 -21.18 -3.91
CA HIS A 150 -0.04 -20.40 -4.64
C HIS A 150 -0.02 -20.76 -6.12
N THR A 151 0.39 -19.79 -6.93
CA THR A 151 0.67 -19.90 -8.36
C THR A 151 2.01 -19.21 -8.63
N PRO A 152 2.56 -19.24 -9.85
CA PRO A 152 3.78 -18.49 -10.17
C PRO A 152 3.71 -17.00 -9.86
N THR A 153 2.51 -16.42 -9.81
CA THR A 153 2.27 -14.98 -9.60
C THR A 153 1.37 -14.67 -8.40
N SER A 154 1.02 -15.65 -7.56
CA SER A 154 0.17 -15.38 -6.40
C SER A 154 0.44 -16.30 -5.22
N HIS A 155 0.18 -15.79 -4.02
CA HIS A 155 0.30 -16.51 -2.77
C HIS A 155 -0.84 -16.11 -1.84
N ALA A 156 -1.43 -17.06 -1.12
CA ALA A 156 -2.33 -16.82 0.00
C ALA A 156 -2.12 -17.89 1.07
N TYR A 157 -2.10 -17.47 2.33
CA TYR A 157 -2.04 -18.40 3.44
C TYR A 157 -3.40 -19.01 3.69
N ARG A 158 -3.39 -20.27 4.12
CA ARG A 158 -4.60 -21.00 4.48
C ARG A 158 -4.49 -21.47 5.92
N PHE A 159 -5.55 -21.23 6.68
CA PHE A 159 -5.62 -21.64 8.07
C PHE A 159 -6.97 -22.29 8.35
N ARG A 160 -6.97 -23.31 9.19
CA ARG A 160 -8.19 -23.84 9.80
C ARG A 160 -8.39 -23.17 11.15
N LEU A 161 -9.51 -22.48 11.31
CA LEU A 161 -9.94 -21.85 12.55
C LEU A 161 -10.39 -22.89 13.59
N ASN A 162 -10.51 -22.46 14.84
CA ASN A 162 -10.90 -23.31 15.96
C ASN A 162 -12.32 -23.90 15.82
N ASN A 163 -13.19 -23.23 15.06
CA ASN A 163 -14.54 -23.70 14.72
C ASN A 163 -14.57 -24.68 13.52
N GLY A 164 -13.42 -25.01 12.95
CA GLY A 164 -13.29 -25.90 11.78
C GLY A 164 -13.36 -25.21 10.43
N GLU A 165 -13.70 -23.92 10.37
CA GLU A 165 -13.74 -23.16 9.11
C GLU A 165 -12.34 -22.98 8.52
N ILE A 166 -12.25 -22.92 7.20
CA ILE A 166 -11.01 -22.66 6.49
C ILE A 166 -11.06 -21.25 5.92
N ILE A 167 -10.04 -20.45 6.22
CA ILE A 167 -9.91 -19.10 5.70
C ILE A 167 -8.67 -18.95 4.83
N GLU A 168 -8.75 -18.06 3.84
CA GLU A 168 -7.63 -17.57 3.04
C GLU A 168 -7.30 -16.14 3.50
N VAL A 169 -6.04 -15.88 3.84
CA VAL A 169 -5.60 -14.58 4.37
C VAL A 169 -4.29 -14.11 3.73
N PHE A 170 -4.08 -12.80 3.79
CA PHE A 170 -2.91 -12.10 3.27
C PHE A 170 -2.55 -12.49 1.82
N PRO A 171 -3.51 -12.36 0.87
CA PRO A 171 -3.21 -12.61 -0.52
C PRO A 171 -2.09 -11.67 -0.98
N SER A 172 -1.17 -12.19 -1.78
CA SER A 172 -0.10 -11.45 -2.43
C SER A 172 0.01 -11.82 -3.91
N ILE A 173 -0.47 -10.93 -4.77
CA ILE A 173 -0.46 -11.01 -6.22
C ILE A 173 0.74 -10.24 -6.76
N LYS A 174 1.50 -10.89 -7.63
CA LYS A 174 2.63 -10.33 -8.37
C LYS A 174 2.15 -9.95 -9.75
N SER A 175 1.67 -8.72 -9.88
CA SER A 175 1.36 -8.11 -11.18
C SER A 175 2.66 -7.91 -11.96
N ASN A 176 2.67 -8.34 -13.23
CA ASN A 176 3.76 -8.00 -14.14
C ASN A 176 3.59 -6.57 -14.65
N ASP A 177 4.66 -6.03 -15.23
CA ASP A 177 4.68 -4.65 -15.75
C ASP A 177 3.56 -4.45 -16.79
N ALA A 178 3.30 -5.44 -17.65
CA ALA A 178 2.24 -5.36 -18.66
C ALA A 178 0.84 -5.18 -18.08
N ALA A 179 0.55 -5.80 -16.92
CA ALA A 179 -0.71 -5.59 -16.22
C ALA A 179 -0.80 -4.16 -15.68
N ILE A 180 0.23 -3.66 -15.00
CA ILE A 180 0.21 -2.30 -14.43
C ILE A 180 0.18 -1.21 -15.50
N LEU A 181 0.82 -1.44 -16.63
CA LEU A 181 0.88 -0.52 -17.77
C LEU A 181 -0.32 -0.64 -18.72
N ASP A 182 -1.30 -1.50 -18.41
CA ASP A 182 -2.50 -1.62 -19.23
C ASP A 182 -3.38 -0.36 -19.09
N PRO A 183 -3.61 0.42 -20.17
CA PRO A 183 -4.35 1.67 -20.10
C PRO A 183 -5.80 1.53 -19.64
N SER A 184 -6.39 0.34 -19.71
CA SER A 184 -7.74 0.12 -19.18
C SER A 184 -7.77 0.01 -17.66
N ILE A 185 -6.63 -0.21 -17.01
CA ILE A 185 -6.53 -0.31 -15.55
C ILE A 185 -6.29 1.06 -14.94
N HIS A 186 -5.38 1.86 -15.50
CA HIS A 186 -4.95 3.09 -14.83
C HIS A 186 -5.75 4.34 -15.22
N LYS A 187 -6.78 4.23 -16.07
CA LYS A 187 -7.69 5.36 -16.38
C LYS A 187 -8.37 5.90 -15.11
N PRO A 188 -8.51 7.23 -14.97
CA PRO A 188 -8.19 8.29 -15.94
C PRO A 188 -6.72 8.74 -15.95
N MET A 189 -5.87 8.17 -15.10
CA MET A 189 -4.44 8.49 -15.07
C MET A 189 -3.73 7.92 -16.30
N VAL A 190 -2.62 8.56 -16.66
CA VAL A 190 -1.77 8.24 -17.81
C VAL A 190 -0.39 7.88 -17.28
N PHE A 191 0.14 6.75 -17.71
CA PHE A 191 1.52 6.37 -17.38
C PHE A 191 2.51 7.41 -17.91
N SER A 192 3.45 7.81 -17.05
CA SER A 192 4.45 8.82 -17.35
C SER A 192 5.83 8.16 -17.50
N GLU A 193 6.31 7.54 -16.43
CA GLU A 193 7.62 6.88 -16.41
C GLU A 193 7.71 5.75 -15.37
N ALA A 194 8.71 4.89 -15.53
CA ALA A 194 9.07 3.87 -14.55
C ALA A 194 10.52 4.05 -14.11
N LEU A 195 10.74 4.10 -12.80
CA LEU A 195 12.05 4.23 -12.18
C LEU A 195 12.46 2.92 -11.47
N GLY A 196 13.72 2.54 -11.61
CA GLY A 196 14.29 1.33 -10.99
C GLY A 196 15.24 0.62 -11.95
N ALA A 197 16.33 0.05 -11.43
CA ALA A 197 17.26 -0.70 -12.26
C ALA A 197 16.60 -1.99 -12.77
N GLU A 198 16.90 -2.37 -14.02
CA GLU A 198 16.39 -3.62 -14.61
C GLU A 198 16.76 -4.87 -13.80
N SER A 199 17.83 -4.79 -13.01
CA SER A 199 18.29 -5.84 -12.11
C SER A 199 17.47 -5.96 -10.82
N THR A 200 16.54 -5.04 -10.56
CA THR A 200 15.72 -5.05 -9.34
C THR A 200 14.31 -5.54 -9.62
N THR A 201 13.76 -6.33 -8.70
CA THR A 201 12.37 -6.80 -8.79
C THR A 201 11.36 -5.77 -8.32
N MET A 202 11.81 -4.66 -7.71
CA MET A 202 10.97 -3.56 -7.25
C MET A 202 11.15 -2.36 -8.17
N LYS A 203 10.07 -1.91 -8.82
CA LYS A 203 10.05 -0.72 -9.68
C LYS A 203 9.06 0.30 -9.15
N LEU A 204 9.33 1.57 -9.40
CA LEU A 204 8.39 2.67 -9.19
C LEU A 204 7.74 3.02 -10.53
N PHE A 205 6.42 3.16 -10.53
CA PHE A 205 5.62 3.58 -11.67
C PHE A 205 4.97 4.91 -11.34
N ILE A 206 5.14 5.88 -12.22
CA ILE A 206 4.63 7.24 -12.09
C ILE A 206 3.52 7.44 -13.10
N PHE A 207 2.39 7.97 -12.63
CA PHE A 207 1.22 8.26 -13.43
C PHE A 207 0.82 9.72 -13.24
N ASP A 208 0.49 10.39 -14.33
CA ASP A 208 -0.04 11.75 -14.34
C ASP A 208 -1.55 11.72 -14.55
N ASN A 209 -2.25 12.69 -14.00
CA ASN A 209 -3.67 12.89 -14.24
C ASN A 209 -3.90 14.24 -14.95
N PRO A 210 -4.08 14.24 -16.28
CA PRO A 210 -4.22 15.47 -17.03
C PRO A 210 -5.52 16.22 -16.68
N HIS A 211 -6.55 15.51 -16.21
CA HIS A 211 -7.90 16.06 -16.02
C HIS A 211 -8.10 16.80 -14.69
N VAL A 212 -7.18 16.66 -13.73
CA VAL A 212 -7.28 17.32 -12.40
C VAL A 212 -6.46 18.61 -12.33
N ARG A 213 -5.78 18.99 -13.42
CA ARG A 213 -4.97 20.23 -13.49
C ARG A 213 -5.73 21.45 -14.03
N GLU A 214 -7.01 21.30 -14.39
CA GLU A 214 -7.77 22.31 -15.15
C GLU A 214 -8.84 23.08 -14.35
N GLU A 215 -8.87 22.99 -13.01
CA GLU A 215 -9.81 23.75 -12.16
C GLU A 215 -9.13 24.87 -11.33
#